data_AF-A0A2V6ANF3-F1
#
_entry.id   AF-A0A2V6ANF3-F1
#
_cell.length_a   1.000
_cell.length_b   1.000
_cell.length_c   1.000
_cell.angle_alpha   90.00
_cell.angle_beta   90.00
_cell.angle_gamma   90.00
#
_symmetry.space_group_name_H-M   'P 1'
#
loop_
_entity.id
_entity.type
_entity.pdbx_description
1 polymer ?
#
loop_
_entity_poly.entity_id
_entity_poly.type
_entity_poly.pdbx_seq_one_letter_code
_entity_poly.pdbx_strand_id
1 'polypeptide(L)'
;MSWGLHRHSALFYGSYWLAKSHSIAEAPTPVPEFTGSDRQIQTARERWQDFEQKTRGGQPTEIELSADDINGLIAANENMRGKVFASIEGNRLHLQTSAPIGGFFGRPGYYFNGDVTVELNGPQSLENPQFSQITVNGEQVPTDFLNWKYRSRQLREYLLDQRNAYDLGTIEIRDGKVILRSRND
;
A
#
# COMPACT_ATOMS: atom_id res chain seq x y z
N MET A 1 25.07 29.52 10.73
CA MET A 1 23.62 29.76 10.58
C MET A 1 23.03 28.58 9.82
N SER A 2 22.37 27.64 10.51
CA SER A 2 21.75 26.44 9.91
C SER A 2 20.63 25.95 10.82
N TRP A 3 19.63 26.80 11.05
CA TRP A 3 18.46 26.51 11.91
C TRP A 3 17.16 26.57 11.08
N GLY A 4 17.13 25.88 9.94
CA GLY A 4 15.97 25.88 9.04
C GLY A 4 15.68 24.59 8.27
N LEU A 5 16.41 23.50 8.49
CA LEU A 5 16.48 22.41 7.49
C LEU A 5 15.54 21.20 7.68
N HIS A 6 14.71 21.12 8.72
CA HIS A 6 13.88 19.91 8.95
C HIS A 6 12.42 20.17 9.30
N ARG A 7 11.80 21.24 8.79
CA ARG A 7 10.34 21.25 8.75
C ARG A 7 9.91 20.30 7.63
N HIS A 8 9.33 19.15 8.01
CA HIS A 8 8.78 18.11 7.13
C HIS A 8 9.76 17.15 6.44
N SER A 9 10.91 16.75 7.00
CA SER A 9 11.75 15.71 6.35
C SER A 9 11.14 14.31 6.48
N ALA A 10 10.75 13.67 5.36
CA ALA A 10 10.15 12.33 5.37
C ALA A 10 11.09 11.26 5.93
N LEU A 11 12.41 11.41 5.75
CA LEU A 11 13.38 10.48 6.32
C LEU A 11 13.43 10.57 7.85
N PHE A 12 13.42 11.78 8.39
CA PHE A 12 13.49 11.99 9.84
C PHE A 12 12.18 11.57 10.53
N TYR A 13 11.05 12.13 10.10
CA TYR A 13 9.75 11.81 10.69
C TYR A 13 9.34 10.35 10.41
N GLY A 14 9.66 9.82 9.23
CA GLY A 14 9.44 8.42 8.89
C GLY A 14 10.25 7.49 9.78
N SER A 15 11.54 7.74 9.98
CA SER A 15 12.37 6.89 10.86
C SER A 15 11.87 6.92 12.31
N TYR A 16 11.50 8.11 12.81
CA TYR A 16 10.93 8.26 14.15
C TYR A 16 9.61 7.49 14.29
N TRP A 17 8.70 7.63 13.33
CA TRP A 17 7.40 6.96 13.38
C TRP A 17 7.52 5.44 13.19
N LEU A 18 8.44 4.97 12.33
CA LEU A 18 8.74 3.54 12.19
C LEU A 18 9.31 2.94 13.48
N ALA A 19 10.13 3.70 14.22
CA ALA A 19 10.58 3.29 15.54
C ALA A 19 9.41 3.26 16.55
N LYS A 20 8.55 4.29 16.55
CA LYS A 20 7.34 4.36 17.42
C LYS A 20 6.39 3.18 17.20
N SER A 21 6.16 2.82 15.94
CA SER A 21 5.33 1.68 15.53
C SER A 21 6.04 0.33 15.68
N HIS A 22 7.28 0.29 16.19
CA HIS A 22 8.07 -0.94 16.31
C HIS A 22 8.16 -1.72 14.97
N SER A 23 8.13 -0.99 13.85
CA SER A 23 8.07 -1.57 12.51
C SER A 23 9.44 -1.98 11.97
N ILE A 24 10.53 -1.69 12.70
CA ILE A 24 11.89 -2.06 12.31
C ILE A 24 12.44 -3.04 13.34
N ALA A 25 12.92 -4.20 12.87
CA ALA A 25 13.52 -5.21 13.73
C ALA A 25 14.72 -5.89 13.05
N GLU A 26 15.53 -6.60 13.85
CA GLU A 26 16.69 -7.39 13.39
C GLU A 26 16.31 -8.80 12.91
N ALA A 27 15.02 -9.13 12.90
CA ALA A 27 14.50 -10.39 12.44
C ALA A 27 13.16 -10.18 11.68
N PRO A 28 12.87 -11.01 10.67
CA PRO A 28 11.58 -10.99 9.99
C PRO A 28 10.47 -11.52 10.91
N THR A 29 9.28 -10.95 10.80
CA THR A 29 8.05 -11.56 11.33
C THR A 29 7.51 -12.57 10.30
N PRO A 30 6.93 -13.72 10.74
CA PRO A 30 6.23 -14.62 9.83
C PRO A 30 5.10 -13.90 9.07
N VAL A 31 5.07 -14.08 7.76
CA VAL A 31 3.99 -13.62 6.89
C VAL A 31 3.27 -14.86 6.37
N PRO A 32 1.92 -14.92 6.41
CA PRO A 32 1.20 -16.05 5.86
C PRO A 32 1.54 -16.27 4.39
N GLU A 33 1.57 -17.53 3.98
CA GLU A 33 1.80 -17.91 2.59
C GLU A 33 0.46 -18.03 1.87
N PHE A 34 0.39 -17.48 0.66
CA PHE A 34 -0.75 -17.70 -0.21
C PHE A 34 -0.60 -19.04 -0.94
N THR A 35 -1.50 -19.98 -0.65
CA THR A 35 -1.49 -21.33 -1.23
C THR A 35 -2.40 -21.47 -2.46
N GLY A 36 -2.73 -20.36 -3.13
CA GLY A 36 -3.56 -20.38 -4.33
C GLY A 36 -2.87 -21.08 -5.52
N SER A 37 -3.68 -21.68 -6.39
CA SER A 37 -3.19 -22.34 -7.61
C SER A 37 -2.65 -21.34 -8.63
N ASP A 38 -1.76 -21.80 -9.52
CA ASP A 38 -1.27 -21.03 -10.66
C ASP A 38 -2.41 -20.46 -11.52
N ARG A 39 -3.51 -21.21 -11.64
CA ARG A 39 -4.72 -20.76 -12.34
C ARG A 39 -5.35 -19.54 -11.65
N GLN A 40 -5.49 -19.56 -10.32
CA GLN A 40 -6.03 -18.42 -9.57
C GLN A 40 -5.13 -17.18 -9.72
N ILE A 41 -3.80 -17.38 -9.58
CA ILE A 41 -2.81 -16.31 -9.79
C ILE A 41 -2.95 -15.71 -11.19
N GLN A 42 -3.03 -16.55 -12.21
CA GLN A 42 -3.15 -16.11 -13.60
C GLN A 42 -4.48 -15.38 -13.87
N THR A 43 -5.60 -15.88 -13.36
CA THR A 43 -6.90 -15.21 -13.48
C THR A 43 -6.90 -13.83 -12.83
N ALA A 44 -6.32 -13.69 -11.63
CA ALA A 44 -6.21 -12.38 -10.97
C ALA A 44 -5.37 -11.40 -11.81
N ARG A 45 -4.25 -11.85 -12.38
CA ARG A 45 -3.42 -11.03 -13.27
C ARG A 45 -4.16 -10.60 -14.53
N GLU A 46 -4.88 -11.49 -15.18
CA GLU A 46 -5.64 -11.19 -16.40
C GLU A 46 -6.74 -10.15 -16.14
N ARG A 47 -7.49 -10.31 -15.04
CA ARG A 47 -8.51 -9.33 -14.62
C ARG A 47 -7.88 -7.96 -14.35
N TRP A 48 -6.74 -7.94 -13.66
CA TRP A 48 -6.01 -6.70 -13.38
C TRP A 48 -5.50 -6.03 -14.66
N GLN A 49 -4.95 -6.81 -15.60
CA GLN A 49 -4.47 -6.29 -16.89
C GLN A 49 -5.60 -5.73 -17.75
N ASP A 50 -6.76 -6.38 -17.80
CA ASP A 50 -7.95 -5.88 -18.50
C ASP A 50 -8.41 -4.55 -17.91
N PHE A 51 -8.49 -4.47 -16.58
CA PHE A 51 -8.80 -3.22 -15.87
C PHE A 51 -7.79 -2.12 -16.21
N GLU A 52 -6.47 -2.37 -16.10
CA GLU A 52 -5.43 -1.38 -16.46
C GLU A 52 -5.57 -0.89 -17.91
N GLN A 53 -5.83 -1.79 -18.86
CA GLN A 53 -5.98 -1.45 -20.26
C GLN A 53 -7.20 -0.55 -20.50
N LYS A 54 -8.34 -0.87 -19.91
CA LYS A 54 -9.57 -0.06 -20.00
C LYS A 54 -9.37 1.32 -19.39
N THR A 55 -8.76 1.38 -18.20
CA THR A 55 -8.49 2.65 -17.51
C THR A 55 -7.51 3.52 -18.31
N ARG A 56 -6.43 2.96 -18.87
CA ARG A 56 -5.51 3.70 -19.76
C ARG A 56 -6.17 4.14 -21.07
N GLY A 57 -7.16 3.39 -21.55
CA GLY A 57 -7.98 3.75 -22.70
C GLY A 57 -9.02 4.84 -22.39
N GLY A 58 -9.09 5.34 -21.15
CA GLY A 58 -10.08 6.32 -20.70
C GLY A 58 -11.50 5.75 -20.57
N GLN A 59 -11.64 4.42 -20.63
CA GLN A 59 -12.94 3.75 -20.49
C GLN A 59 -13.32 3.68 -19.00
N PRO A 60 -14.54 4.11 -18.64
CA PRO A 60 -15.08 3.88 -17.30
C PRO A 60 -15.06 2.39 -16.96
N THR A 61 -14.43 2.03 -15.85
CA THR A 61 -14.29 0.64 -15.45
C THR A 61 -14.15 0.51 -13.94
N GLU A 62 -14.64 -0.63 -13.43
CA GLU A 62 -14.56 -1.05 -12.04
C GLU A 62 -13.93 -2.46 -11.98
N ILE A 63 -13.13 -2.71 -10.94
CA ILE A 63 -12.68 -4.05 -10.58
C ILE A 63 -12.94 -4.31 -9.08
N GLU A 64 -13.53 -5.47 -8.80
CA GLU A 64 -13.66 -6.01 -7.45
C GLU A 64 -12.60 -7.10 -7.20
N LEU A 65 -11.74 -6.91 -6.21
CA LEU A 65 -10.66 -7.83 -5.85
C LEU A 65 -10.94 -8.44 -4.47
N SER A 66 -11.06 -9.76 -4.43
CA SER A 66 -11.07 -10.52 -3.19
C SER A 66 -9.66 -10.57 -2.56
N ALA A 67 -9.56 -11.04 -1.31
CA ALA A 67 -8.26 -11.30 -0.68
C ALA A 67 -7.40 -12.27 -1.53
N ASP A 68 -8.02 -13.30 -2.12
CA ASP A 68 -7.33 -14.25 -2.99
C ASP A 68 -6.85 -13.60 -4.30
N ASP A 69 -7.64 -12.68 -4.88
CA ASP A 69 -7.18 -11.93 -6.07
C ASP A 69 -5.96 -11.07 -5.72
N ILE A 70 -6.00 -10.34 -4.59
CA ILE A 70 -4.89 -9.49 -4.14
C ILE A 70 -3.65 -10.35 -3.85
N ASN A 71 -3.80 -11.45 -3.13
CA ASN A 71 -2.69 -12.37 -2.86
C ASN A 71 -2.17 -13.05 -4.12
N GLY A 72 -3.03 -13.33 -5.10
CA GLY A 72 -2.63 -13.80 -6.42
C GLY A 72 -1.76 -12.78 -7.14
N LEU A 73 -2.13 -11.50 -7.12
CA LEU A 73 -1.33 -10.41 -7.67
C LEU A 73 0.02 -10.24 -6.93
N ILE A 74 0.02 -10.36 -5.59
CA ILE A 74 1.25 -10.34 -4.79
C ILE A 74 2.16 -11.52 -5.15
N ALA A 75 1.60 -12.72 -5.25
CA ALA A 75 2.33 -13.93 -5.61
C ALA A 75 2.90 -13.85 -7.04
N ALA A 76 2.24 -13.15 -7.96
CA ALA A 76 2.75 -12.91 -9.31
C ALA A 76 3.97 -11.97 -9.36
N ASN A 77 4.26 -11.22 -8.29
CA ASN A 77 5.37 -10.28 -8.23
C ASN A 77 6.52 -10.84 -7.38
N GLU A 78 7.64 -11.18 -8.02
CA GLU A 78 8.83 -11.75 -7.34
C GLU A 78 9.36 -10.87 -6.20
N ASN A 79 9.20 -9.54 -6.29
CA ASN A 79 9.66 -8.62 -5.25
C ASN A 79 8.76 -8.61 -4.02
N MET A 80 7.49 -9.05 -4.14
CA MET A 80 6.49 -9.02 -3.06
C MET A 80 6.10 -10.41 -2.56
N ARG A 81 6.24 -11.45 -3.41
CA ARG A 81 5.96 -12.85 -3.05
C ARG A 81 6.69 -13.24 -1.76
N GLY A 82 5.93 -13.79 -0.80
CA GLY A 82 6.45 -14.21 0.50
C GLY A 82 6.83 -13.07 1.45
N LYS A 83 6.60 -11.80 1.07
CA LYS A 83 6.89 -10.62 1.89
C LYS A 83 5.64 -9.86 2.28
N VAL A 84 4.53 -10.07 1.58
CA VAL A 84 3.24 -9.41 1.85
C VAL A 84 2.14 -10.46 1.77
N PHE A 85 1.15 -10.34 2.63
CA PHE A 85 -0.08 -11.12 2.60
C PHE A 85 -1.25 -10.20 2.91
N ALA A 86 -2.37 -10.39 2.21
CA ALA A 86 -3.59 -9.62 2.37
C ALA A 86 -4.72 -10.49 2.91
N SER A 87 -5.52 -9.95 3.82
CA SER A 87 -6.81 -10.49 4.22
C SER A 87 -7.84 -9.38 4.25
N ILE A 88 -9.12 -9.72 4.08
CA ILE A 88 -10.21 -8.74 4.10
C ILE A 88 -11.33 -9.26 4.99
N GLU A 89 -11.71 -8.46 5.98
CA GLU A 89 -12.79 -8.73 6.91
C GLU A 89 -13.81 -7.59 6.84
N GLY A 90 -14.97 -7.83 6.25
CA GLY A 90 -16.00 -6.80 6.07
C GLY A 90 -15.50 -5.61 5.22
N ASN A 91 -15.39 -4.43 5.86
CA ASN A 91 -14.87 -3.18 5.26
C ASN A 91 -13.41 -2.88 5.65
N ARG A 92 -12.69 -3.87 6.18
CA ARG A 92 -11.31 -3.75 6.66
C ARG A 92 -10.38 -4.61 5.81
N LEU A 93 -9.39 -3.98 5.19
CA LEU A 93 -8.26 -4.63 4.56
C LEU A 93 -7.11 -4.71 5.57
N HIS A 94 -6.57 -5.91 5.74
CA HIS A 94 -5.41 -6.17 6.58
C HIS A 94 -4.26 -6.67 5.73
N LEU A 95 -3.09 -6.06 5.87
CA LEU A 95 -1.87 -6.43 5.16
C LEU A 95 -0.78 -6.76 6.18
N GLN A 96 -0.25 -7.96 6.10
CA GLN A 96 0.90 -8.38 6.88
C GLN A 96 2.13 -8.37 5.99
N THR A 97 3.20 -7.71 6.42
CA THR A 97 4.41 -7.54 5.62
C THR A 97 5.68 -7.70 6.43
N SER A 98 6.69 -8.28 5.80
CA SER A 98 8.01 -8.54 6.35
C SER A 98 9.01 -8.48 5.19
N ALA A 99 9.77 -7.38 5.10
CA ALA A 99 10.66 -7.14 3.99
C ALA A 99 12.03 -6.63 4.46
N PRO A 100 13.15 -7.12 3.89
CA PRO A 100 14.47 -6.63 4.26
C PRO A 100 14.63 -5.17 3.81
N ILE A 101 14.98 -4.29 4.76
CA ILE A 101 15.26 -2.86 4.52
C ILE A 101 16.73 -2.51 4.68
N GLY A 102 17.57 -3.49 5.05
CA GLY A 102 18.97 -3.26 5.34
C GLY A 102 19.78 -2.60 4.21
N GLY A 103 19.42 -2.88 2.95
CA GLY A 103 20.03 -2.22 1.78
C GLY A 103 19.77 -0.71 1.71
N PHE A 104 18.63 -0.24 2.25
CA PHE A 104 18.26 1.17 2.28
C PHE A 104 19.03 1.94 3.37
N PHE A 105 19.32 1.28 4.49
CA PHE A 105 20.05 1.86 5.63
C PHE A 105 21.56 1.57 5.61
N GLY A 106 22.06 0.89 4.57
CA GLY A 106 23.47 0.49 4.46
C GLY A 106 23.91 -0.54 5.51
N ARG A 107 22.97 -1.24 6.13
CA ARG A 107 23.20 -2.24 7.18
C ARG A 107 22.32 -3.47 6.94
N PRO A 108 22.87 -4.59 6.44
CA PRO A 108 22.09 -5.81 6.29
C PRO A 108 21.57 -6.30 7.66
N GLY A 109 20.50 -7.10 7.66
CA GLY A 109 19.92 -7.68 8.87
C GLY A 109 18.67 -6.99 9.41
N TYR A 110 18.36 -5.78 8.95
CA TYR A 110 17.12 -5.10 9.34
C TYR A 110 15.95 -5.40 8.40
N TYR A 111 14.79 -5.60 9.00
CA TYR A 111 13.51 -5.85 8.35
C TYR A 111 12.50 -4.76 8.72
N PHE A 112 11.66 -4.41 7.74
CA PHE A 112 10.40 -3.74 7.99
C PHE A 112 9.34 -4.81 8.23
N ASN A 113 8.77 -4.82 9.44
CA ASN A 113 7.68 -5.69 9.83
C ASN A 113 6.44 -4.81 10.06
N GLY A 114 5.43 -4.98 9.23
CA GLY A 114 4.22 -4.17 9.27
C GLY A 114 2.97 -5.03 9.34
N ASP A 115 2.11 -4.70 10.28
CA ASP A 115 0.72 -5.13 10.37
C ASP A 115 -0.14 -3.90 10.04
N VAL A 116 -0.57 -3.80 8.79
CA VAL A 116 -1.25 -2.62 8.25
C VAL A 116 -2.74 -2.90 8.19
N THR A 117 -3.54 -2.06 8.85
CA THR A 117 -5.01 -2.11 8.74
C THR A 117 -5.52 -0.86 8.06
N VAL A 118 -6.33 -1.04 7.02
CA VAL A 118 -7.05 0.03 6.31
C VAL A 118 -8.54 -0.21 6.48
N GLU A 119 -9.25 0.77 7.02
CA GLU A 119 -10.70 0.71 7.22
C GLU A 119 -11.39 1.88 6.53
N LEU A 120 -12.22 1.58 5.52
CA LEU A 120 -12.92 2.62 4.76
C LEU A 120 -14.41 2.61 5.09
N ASN A 121 -14.98 3.80 5.25
CA ASN A 121 -16.41 4.00 5.49
C ASN A 121 -17.05 4.46 4.18
N GLY A 122 -17.20 3.51 3.25
CA GLY A 122 -17.72 3.76 1.90
C GLY A 122 -16.65 4.26 0.91
N PRO A 123 -17.06 4.65 -0.30
CA PRO A 123 -16.14 5.06 -1.35
C PRO A 123 -15.29 6.27 -0.95
N GLN A 124 -13.97 6.16 -1.08
CA GLN A 124 -12.99 7.22 -0.82
C GLN A 124 -12.31 7.66 -2.11
N SER A 125 -12.27 8.97 -2.33
CA SER A 125 -11.53 9.54 -3.45
C SER A 125 -10.02 9.41 -3.24
N LEU A 126 -9.33 8.90 -4.25
CA LEU A 126 -7.87 8.86 -4.32
C LEU A 126 -7.28 10.22 -4.75
N GLU A 127 -8.12 11.26 -4.92
CA GLU A 127 -7.65 12.63 -5.14
C GLU A 127 -7.00 13.23 -3.89
N ASN A 128 -7.57 12.94 -2.72
CA ASN A 128 -7.05 13.39 -1.43
C ASN A 128 -7.19 12.28 -0.37
N PRO A 129 -6.39 11.20 -0.48
CA PRO A 129 -6.49 10.04 0.40
C PRO A 129 -6.28 10.40 1.88
N GLN A 130 -7.17 9.90 2.73
CA GLN A 130 -7.15 10.12 4.18
C GLN A 130 -6.38 8.99 4.88
N PHE A 131 -5.07 9.18 5.06
CA PHE A 131 -4.21 8.19 5.72
C PHE A 131 -4.49 8.00 7.22
N SER A 132 -5.29 8.87 7.84
CA SER A 132 -5.78 8.68 9.21
C SER A 132 -6.57 7.39 9.38
N GLN A 133 -7.09 6.81 8.30
CA GLN A 133 -7.80 5.53 8.33
C GLN A 133 -6.87 4.31 8.24
N ILE A 134 -5.55 4.54 8.30
CA ILE A 134 -4.52 3.51 8.23
C ILE A 134 -3.81 3.43 9.57
N THR A 135 -3.70 2.21 10.09
CA THR A 135 -2.88 1.90 11.26
C THR A 135 -1.79 0.91 10.85
N VAL A 136 -0.61 1.03 11.46
CA VAL A 136 0.51 0.12 11.28
C VAL A 136 1.02 -0.30 12.64
N ASN A 137 1.01 -1.61 12.92
CA ASN A 137 1.35 -2.18 14.23
C ASN A 137 0.57 -1.52 15.38
N GLY A 138 -0.71 -1.20 15.14
CA GLY A 138 -1.58 -0.51 16.09
C GLY A 138 -1.38 1.01 16.20
N GLU A 139 -0.37 1.58 15.53
CA GLU A 139 -0.11 3.02 15.52
C GLU A 139 -0.72 3.68 14.28
N GLN A 140 -1.49 4.74 14.48
CA GLN A 140 -2.10 5.48 13.38
C GLN A 140 -1.02 6.15 12.51
N VAL A 141 -1.18 6.08 11.19
CA VAL A 141 -0.33 6.83 10.25
C VAL A 141 -0.53 8.33 10.48
N PRO A 142 0.54 9.15 10.53
CA PRO A 142 0.41 10.57 10.79
C PRO A 142 -0.44 11.27 9.72
N THR A 143 -1.33 12.16 10.15
CA THR A 143 -2.26 12.86 9.24
C THR A 143 -1.54 13.79 8.25
N ASP A 144 -0.35 14.27 8.63
CA ASP A 144 0.50 15.12 7.80
C ASP A 144 1.52 14.35 6.96
N PHE A 145 1.48 13.00 6.96
CA PHE A 145 2.40 12.12 6.23
C PHE A 145 2.61 12.56 4.78
N LEU A 146 1.53 12.91 4.09
CA LEU A 146 1.56 13.36 2.70
C LEU A 146 2.34 14.67 2.45
N ASN A 147 2.46 15.50 3.48
CA ASN A 147 3.15 16.78 3.42
C ASN A 147 4.65 16.66 3.74
N TRP A 148 5.10 15.47 4.15
CA TRP A 148 6.51 15.20 4.36
C TRP A 148 7.27 15.22 3.03
N LYS A 149 8.52 15.68 3.06
CA LYS A 149 9.38 15.93 1.91
C LYS A 149 10.45 14.86 1.77
N TYR A 150 10.56 14.30 0.57
CA TYR A 150 11.62 13.40 0.14
C TYR A 150 12.19 13.87 -1.20
N ARG A 151 13.52 14.08 -1.27
CA ARG A 151 14.23 14.62 -2.45
C ARG A 151 13.54 15.87 -3.03
N SER A 152 13.27 16.86 -2.17
CA SER A 152 12.62 18.15 -2.48
C SER A 152 11.12 18.11 -2.84
N ARG A 153 10.52 16.94 -3.02
CA ARG A 153 9.08 16.76 -3.33
C ARG A 153 8.32 16.30 -2.10
N GLN A 154 7.05 16.68 -1.97
CA GLN A 154 6.15 16.11 -0.96
C GLN A 154 5.78 14.67 -1.32
N LEU A 155 5.52 13.81 -0.32
CA LEU A 155 5.10 12.42 -0.55
C LEU A 155 3.82 12.33 -1.40
N ARG A 156 2.90 13.30 -1.27
CA ARG A 156 1.74 13.38 -2.16
C ARG A 156 2.10 13.45 -3.64
N GLU A 157 3.20 14.09 -4.03
CA GLU A 157 3.57 14.23 -5.43
C GLU A 157 3.96 12.88 -6.05
N TYR A 158 4.64 12.03 -5.28
CA TYR A 158 4.94 10.66 -5.72
C TYR A 158 3.68 9.80 -5.84
N LEU A 159 2.72 9.98 -4.92
CA LEU A 159 1.43 9.29 -5.01
C LEU A 159 0.60 9.75 -6.20
N LEU A 160 0.64 11.05 -6.53
CA LEU A 160 0.01 11.59 -7.73
C LEU A 160 0.58 10.95 -9.00
N ASP A 161 1.91 10.78 -9.09
CA ASP A 161 2.56 10.13 -10.23
C ASP A 161 2.06 8.68 -10.41
N GLN A 162 1.99 7.91 -9.32
CA GLN A 162 1.51 6.52 -9.34
C GLN A 162 0.02 6.43 -9.69
N ARG A 163 -0.82 7.26 -9.08
CA ARG A 163 -2.26 7.28 -9.36
C ARG A 163 -2.54 7.62 -10.81
N ASN A 164 -1.83 8.61 -11.37
CA ASN A 164 -2.00 9.01 -12.75
C ASN A 164 -1.57 7.92 -13.75
N ALA A 165 -0.64 7.03 -13.37
CA ALA A 165 -0.26 5.90 -14.21
C ALA A 165 -1.39 4.86 -14.41
N TYR A 166 -2.35 4.82 -13.49
CA TYR A 166 -3.46 3.86 -13.47
C TYR A 166 -4.84 4.53 -13.52
N ASP A 167 -4.91 5.85 -13.77
CA ASP A 167 -6.12 6.70 -13.77
C ASP A 167 -7.23 6.31 -12.77
N LEU A 168 -6.81 5.96 -11.55
CA LEU A 168 -7.70 5.56 -10.47
C LEU A 168 -8.43 6.78 -9.88
N GLY A 169 -9.74 6.66 -9.72
CA GLY A 169 -10.60 7.66 -9.11
C GLY A 169 -10.89 7.37 -7.65
N THR A 170 -11.43 6.17 -7.38
CA THR A 170 -12.04 5.85 -6.09
C THR A 170 -11.65 4.46 -5.61
N ILE A 171 -11.48 4.31 -4.29
CA ILE A 171 -11.29 3.04 -3.60
C ILE A 171 -12.40 2.82 -2.57
N GLU A 172 -12.90 1.60 -2.46
CA GLU A 172 -13.87 1.19 -1.45
C GLU A 172 -13.47 -0.19 -0.92
N ILE A 173 -13.74 -0.47 0.36
CA ILE A 173 -13.66 -1.82 0.91
C ILE A 173 -15.06 -2.19 1.35
N ARG A 174 -15.66 -3.18 0.70
CA ARG A 174 -17.03 -3.60 0.95
C ARG A 174 -17.18 -5.09 0.69
N ASP A 175 -17.97 -5.75 1.55
CA ASP A 175 -18.33 -7.17 1.39
C ASP A 175 -17.12 -8.11 1.20
N GLY A 176 -16.01 -7.86 1.91
CA GLY A 176 -14.81 -8.68 1.82
C GLY A 176 -14.00 -8.48 0.54
N LYS A 177 -14.23 -7.39 -0.20
CA LYS A 177 -13.51 -7.03 -1.42
C LYS A 177 -12.99 -5.61 -1.40
N VAL A 178 -11.89 -5.38 -2.10
CA VAL A 178 -11.43 -4.05 -2.50
C VAL A 178 -12.01 -3.73 -3.86
N ILE A 179 -12.70 -2.61 -3.97
CA ILE A 179 -13.33 -2.14 -5.20
C ILE A 179 -12.57 -0.90 -5.66
N LEU A 180 -12.08 -0.94 -6.90
CA LEU A 180 -11.36 0.16 -7.53
C LEU A 180 -12.14 0.64 -8.74
N ARG A 181 -12.34 1.96 -8.84
CA ARG A 181 -13.03 2.62 -9.95
C ARG A 181 -12.10 3.59 -10.65
N SER A 182 -12.14 3.60 -11.98
CA SER A 182 -11.48 4.62 -12.79
C SER A 182 -12.05 6.02 -12.50
N ARG A 183 -11.32 7.09 -12.85
CA ARG A 183 -11.77 8.47 -12.60
C ARG A 183 -13.03 8.87 -13.39
N ASN A 184 -13.26 8.25 -14.54
CA ASN A 184 -14.37 8.60 -15.43
C ASN A 184 -15.65 7.76 -15.19
N ASP A 185 -15.73 7.04 -14.07
CA ASP A 185 -16.86 6.18 -13.67
C ASP A 185 -17.98 6.95 -12.97
#